data_AF-A0A8S2LIC4-F1
#
_entry.id   AF-A0A8S2LIC4-F1
#
_cell.length_a   1.000
_cell.length_b   1.000
_cell.length_c   1.000
_cell.angle_alpha   90.00
_cell.angle_beta   90.00
_cell.angle_gamma   90.00
#
_symmetry.space_group_name_H-M   'P 1'
#
loop_
_entity.id
_entity.type
_entity.pdbx_description
1 polymer ?
#
loop_
_entity_poly.entity_id
_entity_poly.type
_entity_poly.pdbx_seq_one_letter_code
_entity_poly.pdbx_strand_id
1 'polypeptide(L)'
;MYYYRYYAERNSYVKITLSVLTFIIFSFMLYLSFNHLVYVYQVLHLPGHRYISLNRETKTAASVEPQPQKLRGITKIDRFIKYHDFNYLKAETLTYEKHTYSNHIPILYRLPQKVSTSALLLIFHGCSRSANDWFHTIERQRIIGAAIDLGYGCLAFQATDEFTRCWSNDMDFKENSDAQMVFKGLEGFYKENPALENLPRFTFGSSSGGIFSSIFVTNQRYPIQGQILFISIILPEVLEKHVKKKKYPPTAWIYMPRDIEFASEQRINASMDIFARENIPHKSFDIEPIRVTKTTFYDRIPTIGRVTSRYIFNRFEQNHWFDSDFRFIHNPRRTKTWEEFLFSPAANQAGTAEVHKTVNNHKNIIPDFLNTIYGEHEISYERSYEALKWLHDIYQNKINSKT
;
A
#
# COMPACT_ATOMS: atom_id res chain seq x y z
N MET A 1 -41.69 59.85 10.81
CA MET A 1 -40.41 59.11 10.78
C MET A 1 -40.29 57.97 11.80
N TYR A 2 -41.06 57.96 12.90
CA TYR A 2 -41.02 56.88 13.90
C TYR A 2 -41.70 55.55 13.47
N TYR A 3 -42.68 55.59 12.55
CA TYR A 3 -43.43 54.39 12.14
C TYR A 3 -42.64 53.42 11.25
N TYR A 4 -41.65 53.92 10.48
CA TYR A 4 -40.84 53.09 9.58
C TYR A 4 -39.72 52.32 10.30
N ARG A 5 -39.23 52.83 11.44
CA ARG A 5 -38.16 52.16 12.21
C ARG A 5 -38.68 50.92 12.95
N TYR A 6 -39.93 50.97 13.41
CA TYR A 6 -40.58 49.84 14.11
C TYR A 6 -40.81 48.63 13.20
N TYR A 7 -41.14 48.84 11.91
CA TYR A 7 -41.34 47.76 10.95
C TYR A 7 -40.03 47.12 10.47
N ALA A 8 -38.93 47.87 10.41
CA ALA A 8 -37.62 47.35 10.04
C ALA A 8 -37.05 46.39 11.10
N GLU A 9 -37.22 46.73 12.39
CA GLU A 9 -36.76 45.88 13.50
C GLU A 9 -37.60 44.60 13.65
N ARG A 10 -38.92 44.66 13.41
CA ARG A 10 -39.75 43.44 13.46
C ARG A 10 -39.37 42.43 12.37
N ASN A 11 -38.96 42.91 11.19
CA ASN A 11 -38.53 42.04 10.09
C ASN A 11 -37.16 41.39 10.32
N SER A 12 -36.25 42.00 11.08
CA SER A 12 -34.96 41.39 11.41
C SER A 12 -35.13 40.27 12.44
N TYR A 13 -35.95 40.46 13.47
CA TYR A 13 -36.25 39.39 14.44
C TYR A 13 -36.90 38.18 13.78
N VAL A 14 -37.90 38.37 12.90
CA VAL A 14 -38.55 37.25 12.18
C VAL A 14 -37.54 36.45 11.33
N LYS A 15 -36.61 37.13 10.65
CA LYS A 15 -35.57 36.46 9.84
C LYS A 15 -34.57 35.67 10.68
N ILE A 16 -34.17 36.20 11.84
CA ILE A 16 -33.26 35.50 12.76
C ILE A 16 -33.95 34.25 13.31
N THR A 17 -35.21 34.37 13.76
CA THR A 17 -35.96 33.23 14.30
C THR A 17 -36.17 32.14 13.25
N LEU A 18 -36.47 32.50 11.99
CA LEU A 18 -36.59 31.53 10.90
C LEU A 18 -35.27 30.81 10.62
N SER A 19 -34.15 31.52 10.67
CA SER A 19 -32.82 30.96 10.40
C SER A 19 -32.39 29.96 11.49
N VAL A 20 -32.65 30.29 12.76
CA VAL A 20 -32.39 29.40 13.89
C VAL A 20 -33.27 28.15 13.81
N LEU A 21 -34.56 28.30 13.50
CA LEU A 21 -35.48 27.17 13.35
C LEU A 21 -35.04 26.23 12.21
N THR A 22 -34.60 26.80 11.08
CA THR A 22 -34.08 26.03 9.93
C THR A 22 -32.83 25.24 10.31
N PHE A 23 -31.92 25.84 11.08
CA PHE A 23 -30.70 25.18 11.55
C PHE A 23 -30.99 24.03 12.52
N ILE A 24 -31.97 24.20 13.43
CA ILE A 24 -32.40 23.15 14.36
C ILE A 24 -33.01 21.97 13.59
N ILE A 25 -33.90 22.24 12.62
CA ILE A 25 -34.52 21.19 11.80
C ILE A 25 -33.45 20.43 11.00
N PHE A 26 -32.50 21.14 10.39
CA PHE A 26 -31.40 20.51 9.64
C PHE A 26 -30.52 19.63 10.53
N SER A 27 -30.15 20.12 11.72
CA SER A 27 -29.35 19.36 12.69
C SER A 27 -30.08 18.11 13.19
N PHE A 28 -31.40 18.21 13.41
CA PHE A 28 -32.23 17.07 13.79
C PHE A 28 -32.35 16.03 12.67
N MET A 29 -32.49 16.47 11.41
CA MET A 29 -32.50 15.57 10.25
C MET A 29 -31.17 14.84 10.07
N LEU A 30 -30.03 15.51 10.31
CA LEU A 30 -28.71 14.88 10.32
C LEU A 30 -28.58 13.85 11.44
N TYR A 31 -29.06 14.17 12.64
CA TYR A 31 -29.07 13.24 13.78
C TYR A 31 -29.91 11.99 13.50
N LEU A 32 -31.11 12.15 12.92
CA LEU A 32 -31.95 11.02 12.52
C LEU A 32 -31.31 10.19 11.39
N SER A 33 -30.67 10.85 10.42
CA SER A 33 -29.98 10.17 9.33
C SER A 33 -28.77 9.37 9.84
N PHE A 34 -28.01 9.91 10.78
CA PHE A 34 -26.88 9.23 11.40
C PHE A 34 -27.33 8.03 12.23
N ASN A 35 -28.36 8.18 13.06
CA ASN A 35 -28.94 7.06 13.80
C ASN A 35 -29.55 6.00 12.88
N HIS A 36 -30.18 6.41 11.78
CA HIS A 36 -30.68 5.47 10.78
C HIS A 36 -29.52 4.70 10.12
N LEU A 37 -28.39 5.37 9.84
CA LEU A 37 -27.20 4.73 9.28
C LEU A 37 -26.54 3.75 10.26
N VAL A 38 -26.47 4.10 11.54
CA VAL A 38 -26.00 3.20 12.62
C VAL A 38 -26.94 2.02 12.80
N TYR A 39 -28.25 2.26 12.79
CA TYR A 39 -29.27 1.20 12.86
C TYR A 39 -29.18 0.27 11.64
N VAL A 40 -29.08 0.82 10.43
CA VAL A 40 -28.89 0.06 9.19
C VAL A 40 -27.58 -0.72 9.24
N TYR A 41 -26.49 -0.14 9.75
CA TYR A 41 -25.22 -0.85 9.92
C TYR A 41 -25.35 -2.02 10.90
N GLN A 42 -26.03 -1.84 12.02
CA GLN A 42 -26.28 -2.89 13.02
C GLN A 42 -27.24 -3.98 12.51
N VAL A 43 -28.26 -3.61 11.73
CA VAL A 43 -29.24 -4.55 11.16
C VAL A 43 -28.66 -5.32 9.96
N LEU A 44 -27.81 -4.69 9.15
CA LEU A 44 -27.16 -5.33 7.99
C LEU A 44 -25.96 -6.22 8.35
N HIS A 45 -25.50 -6.22 9.60
CA HIS A 45 -24.41 -7.09 10.08
C HIS A 45 -24.88 -8.32 10.88
N LEU A 46 -26.14 -8.74 10.72
CA LEU A 46 -26.57 -10.08 11.10
C LEU A 46 -26.33 -11.08 9.95
N PRO A 47 -25.83 -12.30 10.23
CA PRO A 47 -25.49 -13.26 9.18
C PRO A 47 -26.75 -13.97 8.66
N GLY A 48 -27.13 -13.71 7.41
CA GLY A 48 -28.23 -14.46 6.78
C GLY A 48 -28.76 -13.87 5.46
N HIS A 49 -28.15 -14.28 4.35
CA HIS A 49 -28.68 -14.42 2.98
C HIS A 49 -29.49 -13.33 2.23
N ARG A 50 -28.99 -13.13 0.99
CA ARG A 50 -29.65 -12.78 -0.30
C ARG A 50 -30.21 -11.37 -0.47
N TYR A 51 -29.51 -10.59 -1.30
CA TYR A 51 -30.08 -9.44 -1.98
C TYR A 51 -30.24 -9.67 -3.48
N ILE A 52 -31.43 -9.28 -3.94
CA ILE A 52 -31.94 -9.24 -5.30
C ILE A 52 -31.28 -8.08 -6.05
N SER A 53 -30.92 -8.32 -7.30
CA SER A 53 -30.35 -7.36 -8.24
C SER A 53 -31.33 -6.22 -8.58
N LEU A 54 -30.84 -4.98 -8.54
CA LEU A 54 -31.48 -3.86 -9.22
C LEU A 54 -30.57 -3.36 -10.35
N ASN A 55 -31.00 -3.69 -11.57
CA ASN A 55 -30.49 -3.14 -12.81
C ASN A 55 -30.66 -1.61 -12.82
N ARG A 56 -29.60 -0.90 -13.21
CA ARG A 56 -29.75 0.44 -13.77
C ARG A 56 -28.80 0.59 -14.95
N GLU A 57 -29.38 0.48 -16.14
CA GLU A 57 -28.77 0.93 -17.39
C GLU A 57 -28.56 2.44 -17.33
N THR A 58 -27.35 2.89 -17.64
CA THR A 58 -27.11 4.24 -18.15
C THR A 58 -26.18 4.16 -19.35
N LYS A 59 -26.68 4.76 -20.43
CA LYS A 59 -26.16 4.72 -21.79
C LYS A 59 -24.81 5.41 -21.93
N THR A 60 -24.00 4.80 -22.79
CA THR A 60 -22.70 5.19 -23.34
C THR A 60 -22.68 6.58 -23.98
N ALA A 61 -21.64 7.35 -23.67
CA ALA A 61 -21.16 8.45 -24.51
C ALA A 61 -19.81 8.04 -25.11
N ALA A 62 -19.69 8.22 -26.42
CA ALA A 62 -18.58 7.77 -27.27
C ALA A 62 -17.23 8.37 -26.84
N SER A 63 -16.23 7.51 -26.61
CA SER A 63 -14.83 7.90 -26.46
C SER A 63 -14.09 7.78 -27.78
N VAL A 64 -13.39 8.85 -28.13
CA VAL A 64 -12.49 8.95 -29.28
C VAL A 64 -11.27 8.07 -29.05
N GLU A 65 -10.98 7.21 -30.02
CA GLU A 65 -9.90 6.22 -30.02
C GLU A 65 -8.53 6.90 -30.20
N PRO A 66 -7.58 6.78 -29.25
CA PRO A 66 -6.20 7.19 -29.48
C PRO A 66 -5.45 6.09 -30.23
N GLN A 67 -4.97 6.46 -31.42
CA GLN A 67 -4.08 5.66 -32.27
C GLN A 67 -2.82 5.17 -31.52
N PRO A 68 -2.28 3.99 -31.90
CA PRO A 68 -1.31 3.25 -31.10
C PRO A 68 0.09 3.89 -31.13
N GLN A 69 0.60 4.28 -29.97
CA GLN A 69 2.02 4.58 -29.83
C GLN A 69 2.82 3.27 -29.92
N LYS A 70 3.62 3.16 -30.98
CA LYS A 70 4.63 2.12 -31.16
C LYS A 70 5.61 2.12 -29.98
N LEU A 71 5.43 1.18 -29.05
CA LEU A 71 6.40 0.80 -28.02
C LEU A 71 7.68 0.28 -28.70
N ARG A 72 8.63 1.20 -28.93
CA ARG A 72 10.00 0.86 -29.32
C ARG A 72 10.77 0.42 -28.07
N GLY A 73 11.12 -0.86 -28.03
CA GLY A 73 12.35 -1.36 -27.42
C GLY A 73 12.44 -1.36 -25.90
N ILE A 74 11.57 -2.10 -25.21
CA ILE A 74 11.86 -2.57 -23.85
C ILE A 74 12.90 -3.70 -23.98
N THR A 75 14.18 -3.35 -23.83
CA THR A 75 15.29 -4.30 -23.84
C THR A 75 15.29 -5.16 -22.56
N LYS A 76 14.91 -6.44 -22.70
CA LYS A 76 15.60 -7.62 -22.15
C LYS A 76 15.99 -7.67 -20.65
N ILE A 77 15.31 -6.96 -19.74
CA ILE A 77 15.50 -7.14 -18.29
C ILE A 77 14.53 -8.17 -17.69
N ASP A 78 13.41 -8.46 -18.35
CA ASP A 78 12.53 -9.55 -17.95
C ASP A 78 12.98 -10.87 -18.55
N ARG A 79 13.58 -11.75 -17.73
CA ARG A 79 13.28 -13.21 -17.79
C ARG A 79 13.93 -14.09 -16.73
N PHE A 80 14.92 -13.65 -15.93
CA PHE A 80 15.56 -14.57 -14.97
C PHE A 80 16.13 -13.87 -13.73
N ILE A 81 15.28 -13.51 -12.77
CA ILE A 81 15.67 -13.71 -11.36
C ILE A 81 14.89 -14.93 -10.89
N LYS A 82 15.43 -16.11 -11.20
CA LYS A 82 15.01 -17.34 -10.55
C LYS A 82 15.59 -17.29 -9.15
N TYR A 83 14.75 -16.94 -8.17
CA TYR A 83 15.07 -17.10 -6.76
C TYR A 83 15.15 -18.60 -6.43
N HIS A 84 16.21 -19.28 -6.88
CA HIS A 84 16.54 -20.64 -6.43
C HIS A 84 17.09 -20.63 -4.99
N ASP A 85 17.63 -19.49 -4.54
CA ASP A 85 18.21 -19.34 -3.20
C ASP A 85 17.23 -18.77 -2.15
N PHE A 86 16.05 -18.30 -2.56
CA PHE A 86 15.01 -17.88 -1.63
C PHE A 86 14.17 -19.09 -1.20
N ASN A 87 14.74 -19.90 -0.31
CA ASN A 87 14.05 -21.07 0.21
C ASN A 87 13.24 -20.71 1.46
N TYR A 88 12.08 -20.09 1.27
CA TYR A 88 11.10 -19.83 2.35
C TYR A 88 10.63 -21.12 3.08
N LEU A 89 10.86 -22.34 2.54
CA LEU A 89 10.65 -23.61 3.24
C LEU A 89 11.72 -23.90 4.30
N LYS A 90 12.84 -23.18 4.30
CA LYS A 90 13.86 -23.18 5.34
C LYS A 90 13.82 -21.86 6.11
N ALA A 91 12.64 -21.53 6.65
CA ALA A 91 12.40 -20.34 7.48
C ALA A 91 13.33 -20.25 8.71
N GLU A 92 14.05 -21.33 9.05
CA GLU A 92 15.15 -21.33 10.02
C GLU A 92 16.35 -20.44 9.62
N THR A 93 16.44 -20.00 8.36
CA THR A 93 17.44 -19.03 7.87
C THR A 93 16.94 -17.58 7.82
N LEU A 94 15.66 -17.34 8.15
CA LEU A 94 15.04 -16.01 8.22
C LEU A 94 15.07 -15.50 9.66
N THR A 95 16.26 -15.32 10.22
CA THR A 95 16.41 -14.67 11.51
C THR A 95 16.20 -13.18 11.33
N TYR A 96 15.02 -12.67 11.68
CA TYR A 96 14.86 -11.26 12.05
C TYR A 96 14.97 -11.19 13.57
N GLU A 97 15.61 -10.15 14.07
CA GLU A 97 15.64 -9.91 15.51
C GLU A 97 14.44 -9.06 15.88
N LYS A 98 13.71 -9.50 16.92
CA LYS A 98 12.64 -8.72 17.53
C LYS A 98 13.21 -8.11 18.80
N HIS A 99 13.41 -6.80 18.77
CA HIS A 99 13.75 -6.05 19.96
C HIS A 99 12.55 -5.25 20.41
N THR A 100 12.21 -5.39 21.69
CA THR A 100 11.12 -4.62 22.31
C THR A 100 11.76 -3.58 23.22
N TYR A 101 11.88 -2.35 22.75
CA TYR A 101 12.46 -1.26 23.53
C TYR A 101 11.37 -0.65 24.42
N SER A 102 11.52 -0.81 25.75
CA SER A 102 10.65 -0.30 26.83
C SER A 102 9.13 -0.42 26.57
N ASN A 103 8.49 -1.40 27.19
CA ASN A 103 7.03 -1.61 27.21
C ASN A 103 6.35 -1.33 25.84
N HIS A 104 6.46 -2.28 24.90
CA HIS A 104 5.59 -2.47 23.71
C HIS A 104 6.05 -1.95 22.33
N ILE A 105 7.31 -1.57 22.11
CA ILE A 105 7.75 -1.12 20.76
C ILE A 105 8.56 -2.22 20.05
N PRO A 106 7.94 -3.07 19.20
CA PRO A 106 8.68 -4.04 18.41
C PRO A 106 9.29 -3.35 17.17
N ILE A 107 10.61 -3.17 17.17
CA ILE A 107 11.34 -3.09 15.89
C ILE A 107 11.67 -4.51 15.49
N LEU A 108 11.31 -4.85 14.26
CA LEU A 108 11.76 -6.07 13.62
C LEU A 108 12.78 -5.68 12.59
N TYR A 109 13.98 -6.24 12.67
CA TYR A 109 15.02 -5.88 11.73
C TYR A 109 15.77 -7.07 11.17
N ARG A 110 16.37 -6.83 10.00
CA ARG A 110 17.26 -7.77 9.32
C ARG A 110 18.42 -6.99 8.72
N LEU A 111 19.64 -7.41 9.05
CA LEU A 111 20.87 -6.88 8.48
C LEU A 111 21.42 -7.85 7.42
N PRO A 112 22.13 -7.36 6.39
CA PRO A 112 22.88 -8.21 5.48
C PRO A 112 23.95 -9.03 6.22
N GLN A 113 24.03 -10.34 5.96
CA GLN A 113 25.05 -11.21 6.57
C GLN A 113 26.32 -11.36 5.70
N LYS A 114 26.16 -11.27 4.38
CA LYS A 114 27.23 -11.54 3.40
C LYS A 114 27.88 -10.28 2.83
N VAL A 115 27.24 -9.12 3.02
CA VAL A 115 27.72 -7.82 2.57
C VAL A 115 27.68 -6.85 3.75
N SER A 116 28.50 -5.80 3.73
CA SER A 116 28.45 -4.76 4.76
C SER A 116 27.16 -3.96 4.66
N THR A 117 26.55 -3.63 5.80
CA THR A 117 25.44 -2.68 5.85
C THR A 117 25.92 -1.28 5.47
N SER A 118 25.46 -0.76 4.33
CA SER A 118 25.83 0.57 3.82
C SER A 118 24.73 1.62 3.96
N ALA A 119 23.50 1.20 4.24
CA ALA A 119 22.34 2.06 4.43
C ALA A 119 21.31 1.38 5.32
N LEU A 120 20.34 2.15 5.84
CA LEU A 120 19.18 1.63 6.55
C LEU A 120 17.90 1.95 5.77
N LEU A 121 17.01 0.96 5.63
CA LEU A 121 15.66 1.11 5.12
C LEU A 121 14.68 1.04 6.28
N LEU A 122 14.02 2.15 6.59
CA LEU A 122 12.95 2.23 7.58
C LEU A 122 11.62 1.92 6.90
N ILE A 123 10.88 0.95 7.43
CA ILE A 123 9.75 0.34 6.72
C ILE A 123 8.46 0.52 7.51
N PHE A 124 7.43 1.03 6.83
CA PHE A 124 6.11 1.36 7.39
C PHE A 124 5.00 0.64 6.62
N HIS A 125 4.29 -0.26 7.31
CA HIS A 125 3.24 -1.09 6.72
C HIS A 125 1.96 -0.31 6.38
N GLY A 126 1.06 -0.88 5.56
CA GLY A 126 -0.28 -0.33 5.35
C GLY A 126 -1.24 -0.68 6.49
N CYS A 127 -2.45 -0.09 6.47
CA CYS A 127 -3.50 -0.41 7.44
C CYS A 127 -3.79 -1.91 7.53
N SER A 128 -4.25 -2.36 8.70
CA SER A 128 -4.57 -3.76 9.02
C SER A 128 -3.41 -4.77 8.90
N ARG A 129 -2.21 -4.33 8.50
CA ARG A 129 -0.97 -5.10 8.50
C ARG A 129 -0.14 -4.77 9.75
N SER A 130 0.97 -5.47 9.91
CA SER A 130 1.88 -5.35 11.05
C SER A 130 3.34 -5.37 10.58
N ALA A 131 4.26 -4.99 11.47
CA ALA A 131 5.70 -5.10 11.22
C ALA A 131 6.11 -6.55 10.88
N ASN A 132 5.45 -7.56 11.48
CA ASN A 132 5.71 -8.98 11.22
C ASN A 132 5.47 -9.37 9.76
N ASP A 133 4.52 -8.74 9.06
CA ASP A 133 4.15 -9.15 7.69
C ASP A 133 5.31 -9.00 6.71
N TRP A 134 6.25 -8.10 7.00
CA TRP A 134 7.47 -7.89 6.22
C TRP A 134 8.41 -9.09 6.18
N PHE A 135 8.34 -9.94 7.20
CA PHE A 135 9.21 -11.10 7.35
C PHE A 135 8.48 -12.43 7.15
N HIS A 136 7.14 -12.43 7.03
CA HIS A 136 6.35 -13.65 6.88
C HIS A 136 5.63 -13.78 5.54
N THR A 137 5.29 -12.67 4.86
CA THR A 137 4.60 -12.74 3.56
C THR A 137 5.58 -12.77 2.39
N ILE A 138 5.29 -13.59 1.38
CA ILE A 138 6.21 -13.86 0.27
C ILE A 138 6.63 -12.57 -0.46
N GLU A 139 5.68 -11.73 -0.83
CA GLU A 139 5.96 -10.49 -1.58
C GLU A 139 6.81 -9.51 -0.77
N ARG A 140 6.51 -9.33 0.53
CA ARG A 140 7.28 -8.41 1.37
C ARG A 140 8.68 -8.93 1.67
N GLN A 141 8.84 -10.24 1.87
CA GLN A 141 10.17 -10.80 2.05
C GLN A 141 11.05 -10.67 0.80
N ARG A 142 10.47 -10.72 -0.41
CA ARG A 142 11.21 -10.42 -1.65
C ARG A 142 11.70 -8.98 -1.69
N ILE A 143 10.88 -8.03 -1.23
CA ILE A 143 11.28 -6.61 -1.10
C ILE A 143 12.43 -6.47 -0.10
N ILE A 144 12.36 -7.15 1.05
CA ILE A 144 13.46 -7.20 2.02
C ILE A 144 14.72 -7.78 1.38
N GLY A 145 14.60 -8.89 0.65
CA GLY A 145 15.73 -9.51 -0.06
C GLY A 145 16.39 -8.53 -1.04
N ALA A 146 15.59 -7.81 -1.83
CA ALA A 146 16.06 -6.80 -2.77
C ALA A 146 16.83 -5.66 -2.09
N ALA A 147 16.36 -5.20 -0.93
CA ALA A 147 17.05 -4.19 -0.14
C ALA A 147 18.37 -4.72 0.44
N ILE A 148 18.37 -5.95 0.95
CA ILE A 148 19.57 -6.61 1.50
C ILE A 148 20.63 -6.81 0.41
N ASP A 149 20.24 -7.18 -0.81
CA ASP A 149 21.14 -7.33 -1.96
C ASP A 149 21.81 -6.01 -2.35
N LEU A 150 21.18 -4.87 -2.03
CA LEU A 150 21.73 -3.52 -2.19
C LEU A 150 22.50 -3.01 -0.96
N GLY A 151 22.70 -3.84 0.07
CA GLY A 151 23.43 -3.49 1.29
C GLY A 151 22.61 -2.74 2.35
N TYR A 152 21.27 -2.74 2.26
CA TYR A 152 20.42 -2.07 3.23
C TYR A 152 20.12 -2.96 4.44
N GLY A 153 20.33 -2.44 5.65
CA GLY A 153 19.70 -2.98 6.86
C GLY A 153 18.24 -2.57 6.92
N CYS A 154 17.32 -3.52 7.06
CA CYS A 154 15.88 -3.26 7.02
C CYS A 154 15.29 -3.23 8.42
N LEU A 155 14.62 -2.14 8.80
CA LEU A 155 13.96 -1.95 10.09
C LEU A 155 12.46 -1.72 9.85
N ALA A 156 11.63 -2.69 10.22
CA ALA A 156 10.17 -2.58 10.15
C ALA A 156 9.60 -2.12 11.49
N PHE A 157 8.72 -1.12 11.42
CA PHE A 157 8.07 -0.52 12.58
C PHE A 157 6.59 -0.88 12.62
N GLN A 158 6.03 -0.90 13.83
CA GLN A 158 4.62 -1.17 14.09
C GLN A 158 3.90 0.15 14.40
N ALA A 159 2.79 0.42 13.71
CA ALA A 159 1.90 1.53 14.06
C ALA A 159 1.29 1.34 15.46
N THR A 160 1.08 2.44 16.17
CA THR A 160 0.59 2.50 17.57
C THR A 160 -0.91 2.27 17.70
N ASP A 161 -1.70 2.51 16.65
CA ASP A 161 -3.12 2.13 16.64
C ASP A 161 -3.26 0.60 16.49
N GLU A 162 -3.61 -0.08 17.58
CA GLU A 162 -3.76 -1.54 17.59
C GLU A 162 -5.00 -2.05 16.85
N PHE A 163 -6.01 -1.19 16.65
CA PHE A 163 -7.29 -1.57 16.05
C PHE A 163 -7.23 -1.47 14.53
N THR A 164 -6.97 -0.27 14.00
CA THR A 164 -6.91 -0.09 12.55
C THR A 164 -5.54 -0.45 11.98
N ARG A 165 -4.50 -0.37 12.81
CA ARG A 165 -3.09 -0.49 12.40
C ARG A 165 -2.73 0.47 11.28
N CYS A 166 -3.42 1.60 11.21
CA CYS A 166 -3.05 2.72 10.35
C CYS A 166 -2.06 3.61 11.09
N TRP A 167 -1.24 4.31 10.30
CA TRP A 167 -0.33 5.32 10.82
C TRP A 167 -1.05 6.66 10.98
N SER A 168 -0.66 7.42 11.99
CA SER A 168 -1.07 8.79 12.22
C SER A 168 -0.57 9.70 11.12
N ASN A 169 -1.49 10.52 10.59
CA ASN A 169 -1.20 11.54 9.60
C ASN A 169 -0.96 12.92 10.23
N ASP A 170 -0.77 12.98 11.56
CA ASP A 170 -0.54 14.25 12.25
C ASP A 170 0.85 14.82 11.92
N MET A 171 0.90 16.10 11.57
CA MET A 171 2.12 16.79 11.16
C MET A 171 2.94 17.30 12.34
N ASP A 172 2.31 17.49 13.51
CA ASP A 172 3.06 17.83 14.72
C ASP A 172 3.71 16.56 15.28
N PHE A 173 5.02 16.45 15.08
CA PHE A 173 5.78 15.31 15.58
C PHE A 173 5.66 15.10 17.09
N LYS A 174 5.38 16.13 17.89
CA LYS A 174 5.21 15.98 19.35
C LYS A 174 3.92 15.25 19.70
N GLU A 175 2.86 15.52 18.96
CA GLU A 175 1.53 14.92 19.15
C GLU A 175 1.35 13.62 18.32
N ASN A 176 2.19 13.41 17.30
CA ASN A 176 2.20 12.19 16.51
C ASN A 176 2.84 11.02 17.28
N SER A 177 2.00 10.17 17.90
CA SER A 177 2.41 8.99 18.68
C SER A 177 3.29 8.02 17.89
N ASP A 178 3.01 7.81 16.60
CA ASP A 178 3.80 6.93 15.75
C ASP A 178 5.20 7.49 15.51
N ALA A 179 5.33 8.79 15.24
CA ALA A 179 6.65 9.38 15.09
C ALA A 179 7.48 9.30 16.38
N GLN A 180 6.85 9.55 17.54
CA GLN A 180 7.49 9.38 18.84
C GLN A 180 7.94 7.94 19.08
N MET A 181 7.13 6.96 18.69
CA MET A 181 7.46 5.54 18.76
C MET A 181 8.65 5.20 17.83
N VAL A 182 8.66 5.68 16.59
CA VAL A 182 9.80 5.48 15.67
C VAL A 182 11.08 6.10 16.23
N PHE A 183 11.02 7.32 16.79
CA PHE A 183 12.20 7.97 17.36
C PHE A 183 12.79 7.21 18.54
N LYS A 184 11.94 6.74 19.46
CA LYS A 184 12.37 5.92 20.61
C LYS A 184 12.94 4.58 20.16
N GLY A 185 12.29 3.95 19.19
CA GLY A 185 12.77 2.70 18.62
C GLY A 185 14.15 2.85 17.98
N LEU A 186 14.36 3.89 17.16
CA LEU A 186 15.67 4.17 16.55
C LEU A 186 16.74 4.46 17.61
N GLU A 187 16.41 5.23 18.65
CA GLU A 187 17.34 5.50 19.75
C GLU A 187 17.77 4.21 20.47
N GLY A 188 16.82 3.30 20.75
CA GLY A 188 17.12 1.99 21.32
C GLY A 188 17.98 1.14 20.39
N PHE A 189 17.62 1.07 19.11
CA PHE A 189 18.36 0.32 18.10
C PHE A 189 19.81 0.80 17.97
N TYR A 190 20.06 2.12 17.97
CA TYR A 190 21.42 2.66 17.86
C TYR A 190 22.25 2.52 19.14
N LYS A 191 21.63 2.48 20.32
CA LYS A 191 22.36 2.16 21.56
C LYS A 191 23.00 0.77 21.49
N GLU A 192 22.31 -0.18 20.86
CA GLU A 192 22.82 -1.55 20.67
C GLU A 192 23.67 -1.70 19.41
N ASN A 193 23.43 -0.86 18.39
CA ASN A 193 24.10 -0.90 17.10
C ASN A 193 24.73 0.46 16.74
N PRO A 194 25.68 0.99 17.54
CA PRO A 194 26.19 2.35 17.38
C PRO A 194 26.89 2.59 16.04
N ALA A 195 27.48 1.54 15.44
CA ALA A 195 28.10 1.62 14.12
C ALA A 195 27.09 1.94 12.99
N LEU A 196 25.79 1.73 13.21
CA LEU A 196 24.75 1.93 12.19
C LEU A 196 24.09 3.31 12.27
N GLU A 197 24.32 4.09 13.34
CA GLU A 197 23.65 5.39 13.57
C GLU A 197 23.92 6.42 12.46
N ASN A 198 25.16 6.43 11.97
CA ASN A 198 25.63 7.38 10.97
C ASN A 198 25.36 6.94 9.53
N LEU A 199 24.77 5.76 9.32
CA LEU A 199 24.45 5.30 7.97
C LEU A 199 23.33 6.12 7.34
N PRO A 200 23.34 6.30 6.01
CA PRO A 200 22.25 6.94 5.31
C PRO A 200 20.95 6.15 5.51
N ARG A 201 19.86 6.89 5.73
CA ARG A 201 18.53 6.33 5.96
C ARG A 201 17.62 6.60 4.79
N PHE A 202 16.84 5.60 4.43
CA PHE A 202 15.79 5.65 3.42
C PHE A 202 14.50 5.16 4.04
N THR A 203 13.36 5.48 3.44
CA THR A 203 12.07 4.97 3.90
C THR A 203 11.35 4.19 2.81
N PHE A 204 10.60 3.18 3.21
CA PHE A 204 9.63 2.48 2.38
C PHE A 204 8.30 2.47 3.13
N GLY A 205 7.30 3.18 2.60
CA GLY A 205 5.97 3.22 3.19
C GLY A 205 4.91 2.76 2.20
N SER A 206 4.00 1.90 2.64
CA SER A 206 2.86 1.45 1.83
C SER A 206 1.53 2.00 2.35
N SER A 207 0.66 2.51 1.46
CA SER A 207 -0.67 3.05 1.82
C SER A 207 -0.56 4.08 2.95
N SER A 208 -1.19 3.88 4.12
CA SER A 208 -1.05 4.77 5.29
C SER A 208 0.41 4.93 5.77
N GLY A 209 1.22 3.87 5.72
CA GLY A 209 2.65 3.94 6.00
C GLY A 209 3.42 4.79 4.98
N GLY A 210 2.93 4.88 3.74
CA GLY A 210 3.46 5.79 2.72
C GLY A 210 3.13 7.26 3.06
N ILE A 211 1.91 7.53 3.52
CA ILE A 211 1.54 8.86 3.97
C ILE A 211 2.40 9.27 5.17
N PHE A 212 2.51 8.38 6.17
CA PHE A 212 3.38 8.61 7.32
C PHE A 212 4.85 8.80 6.93
N SER A 213 5.39 7.98 6.01
CA SER A 213 6.73 8.21 5.45
C SER A 213 6.88 9.62 4.91
N SER A 214 5.90 10.08 4.13
CA SER A 214 5.92 11.41 3.52
C SER A 214 5.93 12.55 4.55
N ILE A 215 5.36 12.32 5.73
CA ILE A 215 5.41 13.23 6.87
C ILE A 215 6.77 13.10 7.55
N PHE A 216 7.16 11.87 7.91
CA PHE A 216 8.36 11.55 8.68
C PHE A 216 9.63 12.11 8.07
N VAL A 217 9.77 12.08 6.74
CA VAL A 217 10.96 12.63 6.06
C VAL A 217 11.16 14.14 6.25
N THR A 218 10.13 14.87 6.69
CA THR A 218 10.24 16.31 6.98
C THR A 218 10.98 16.59 8.30
N ASN A 219 11.10 15.56 9.14
CA ASN A 219 11.81 15.63 10.41
C ASN A 219 13.34 15.72 10.21
N GLN A 220 13.99 16.57 11.02
CA GLN A 220 15.46 16.76 10.93
C GLN A 220 16.25 15.94 11.95
N ARG A 221 15.61 15.30 12.94
CA ARG A 221 16.28 14.44 13.93
C ARG A 221 16.93 13.24 13.27
N TYR A 222 16.25 12.64 12.28
CA TYR A 222 16.79 11.54 11.48
C TYR A 222 16.65 11.85 9.99
N PRO A 223 17.60 12.58 9.38
CA PRO A 223 17.54 12.99 7.97
C PRO A 223 17.44 11.82 6.99
N ILE A 224 16.37 11.78 6.19
CA ILE A 224 16.12 10.75 5.19
C ILE A 224 16.73 11.17 3.84
N GLN A 225 17.46 10.26 3.19
CA GLN A 225 18.16 10.49 1.92
C GLN A 225 17.30 10.16 0.68
N GLY A 226 16.22 9.41 0.86
CA GLY A 226 15.30 9.01 -0.19
C GLY A 226 14.12 8.23 0.36
N GLN A 227 13.00 8.22 -0.34
CA GLN A 227 11.81 7.48 0.09
C GLN A 227 11.08 6.78 -1.06
N ILE A 228 10.42 5.68 -0.72
CA ILE A 228 9.50 4.95 -1.58
C ILE A 228 8.09 5.07 -1.01
N LEU A 229 7.18 5.59 -1.83
CA LEU A 229 5.75 5.68 -1.55
C LEU A 229 5.03 4.63 -2.41
N PHE A 230 4.67 3.51 -1.81
CA PHE A 230 3.96 2.42 -2.47
C PHE A 230 2.45 2.57 -2.24
N ILE A 231 1.64 2.59 -3.31
CA ILE A 231 0.18 2.76 -3.28
C ILE A 231 -0.24 3.89 -2.33
N SER A 232 0.47 5.01 -2.41
CA SER A 232 0.31 6.14 -1.49
C SER A 232 0.55 7.47 -2.17
N ILE A 233 0.07 8.53 -1.53
CA ILE A 233 0.18 9.92 -1.99
C ILE A 233 0.88 10.77 -0.93
N ILE A 234 1.28 11.98 -1.32
CA ILE A 234 1.74 13.01 -0.39
C ILE A 234 0.56 13.94 -0.06
N LEU A 235 0.36 14.25 1.22
CA LEU A 235 -0.71 15.16 1.63
C LEU A 235 -0.46 16.59 1.09
N PRO A 236 -1.52 17.33 0.71
CA PRO A 236 -1.39 18.71 0.24
C PRO A 236 -0.59 19.62 1.19
N GLU A 237 -0.76 19.43 2.50
CA GLU A 237 -0.05 20.20 3.51
C GLU A 237 1.47 19.95 3.49
N VAL A 238 1.89 18.70 3.29
CA VAL A 238 3.32 18.33 3.15
C VAL A 238 3.91 18.96 1.88
N LEU A 239 3.16 18.91 0.77
CA LEU A 239 3.54 19.53 -0.50
C LEU A 239 3.76 21.04 -0.32
N GLU A 240 2.82 21.73 0.34
CA GLU A 240 2.89 23.18 0.54
C GLU A 240 4.01 23.59 1.50
N LYS A 241 4.11 22.92 2.66
CA LYS A 241 5.00 23.36 3.74
C LYS A 241 6.45 22.94 3.56
N HIS A 242 6.71 21.83 2.87
CA HIS A 242 8.04 21.21 2.82
C HIS A 242 8.59 21.04 1.39
N VAL A 243 7.79 20.50 0.47
CA VAL A 243 8.26 20.25 -0.91
C VAL A 243 8.54 21.56 -1.63
N LYS A 244 7.60 22.51 -1.62
CA LYS A 244 7.77 23.87 -2.20
C LYS A 244 8.90 24.69 -1.57
N LYS A 245 9.45 24.24 -0.44
CA LYS A 245 10.59 24.89 0.23
C LYS A 245 11.92 24.20 -0.03
N LYS A 246 11.97 23.26 -1.00
CA LYS A 246 13.17 22.49 -1.41
C LYS A 246 13.83 21.70 -0.28
N LYS A 247 13.05 21.27 0.72
CA LYS A 247 13.52 20.53 1.90
C LYS A 247 12.96 19.12 1.93
N TYR A 248 12.98 18.44 0.78
CA TYR A 248 12.36 17.14 0.64
C TYR A 248 13.28 16.17 -0.10
N PRO A 249 13.37 14.89 0.32
CA PRO A 249 14.29 13.95 -0.30
C PRO A 249 13.78 13.48 -1.68
N PRO A 250 14.67 12.88 -2.48
CA PRO A 250 14.28 12.08 -3.64
C PRO A 250 13.13 11.11 -3.32
N THR A 251 12.12 11.07 -4.18
CA THR A 251 10.92 10.24 -3.95
C THR A 251 10.65 9.34 -5.15
N ALA A 252 10.53 8.05 -4.89
CA ALA A 252 10.01 7.07 -5.83
C ALA A 252 8.55 6.76 -5.49
N TRP A 253 7.66 6.81 -6.48
CA TRP A 253 6.30 6.29 -6.36
C TRP A 253 6.20 4.92 -7.00
N ILE A 254 5.59 3.98 -6.30
CA ILE A 254 5.17 2.71 -6.89
C ILE A 254 3.65 2.68 -6.79
N TYR A 255 2.96 2.53 -7.92
CA TYR A 255 1.50 2.59 -7.97
C TYR A 255 0.91 1.57 -8.93
N MET A 256 -0.39 1.41 -8.83
CA MET A 256 -1.15 0.48 -9.66
C MET A 256 -2.19 1.28 -10.45
N PRO A 257 -2.25 1.17 -11.78
CA PRO A 257 -3.22 1.93 -12.58
C PRO A 257 -4.69 1.65 -12.21
N ARG A 258 -5.01 0.47 -11.67
CA ARG A 258 -6.37 0.16 -11.20
C ARG A 258 -6.72 0.77 -9.83
N ASP A 259 -5.75 1.30 -9.09
CA ASP A 259 -6.00 2.03 -7.84
C ASP A 259 -6.44 3.47 -8.13
N ILE A 260 -7.70 3.61 -8.56
CA ILE A 260 -8.27 4.91 -8.92
C ILE A 260 -8.73 5.73 -7.70
N GLU A 261 -8.83 5.11 -6.52
CA GLU A 261 -9.41 5.72 -5.33
C GLU A 261 -8.34 6.34 -4.43
N PHE A 262 -7.29 5.61 -4.10
CA PHE A 262 -6.32 6.02 -3.08
C PHE A 262 -5.07 6.63 -3.70
N ALA A 263 -4.39 5.89 -4.57
CA ALA A 263 -3.12 6.31 -5.18
C ALA A 263 -3.23 6.37 -6.70
N SER A 264 -4.23 7.09 -7.18
CA SER A 264 -4.46 7.24 -8.61
C SER A 264 -3.31 7.96 -9.30
N GLU A 265 -3.09 7.58 -10.56
CA GLU A 265 -2.09 8.20 -11.43
C GLU A 265 -2.22 9.73 -11.46
N GLN A 266 -3.45 10.25 -11.52
CA GLN A 266 -3.71 11.68 -11.49
C GLN A 266 -3.16 12.35 -10.22
N ARG A 267 -3.37 11.74 -9.04
CA ARG A 267 -2.89 12.30 -7.75
C ARG A 267 -1.37 12.22 -7.63
N ILE A 268 -0.77 11.17 -8.18
CA ILE A 268 0.68 10.99 -8.22
C ILE A 268 1.31 12.01 -9.16
N ASN A 269 0.78 12.15 -10.37
CA ASN A 269 1.26 13.13 -11.35
C ASN A 269 1.16 14.56 -10.83
N ALA A 270 0.05 14.91 -10.16
CA ALA A 270 -0.08 16.22 -9.50
C ALA A 270 1.02 16.48 -8.46
N SER A 271 1.47 15.44 -7.75
CA SER A 271 2.60 15.55 -6.82
C SER A 271 3.93 15.68 -7.57
N MET A 272 4.14 14.87 -8.61
CA MET A 272 5.36 14.92 -9.45
C MET A 272 5.55 16.27 -10.13
N ASP A 273 4.47 16.91 -10.59
CA ASP A 273 4.53 18.26 -11.18
C ASP A 273 5.05 19.32 -10.19
N ILE A 274 4.78 19.15 -8.89
CA ILE A 274 5.38 20.00 -7.85
C ILE A 274 6.85 19.67 -7.69
N PHE A 275 7.23 18.39 -7.64
CA PHE A 275 8.62 17.98 -7.52
C PHE A 275 9.47 18.46 -8.69
N ALA A 276 8.95 18.39 -9.92
CA ALA A 276 9.60 18.90 -11.11
C ALA A 276 9.86 20.41 -11.02
N ARG A 277 8.85 21.19 -10.64
CA ARG A 277 8.99 22.65 -10.45
C ARG A 277 10.02 23.00 -9.38
N GLU A 278 10.11 22.20 -8.34
CA GLU A 278 11.05 22.41 -7.23
C GLU A 278 12.44 21.78 -7.46
N ASN A 279 12.67 21.15 -8.61
CA ASN A 279 13.89 20.41 -8.96
C ASN A 279 14.26 19.32 -7.95
N ILE A 280 13.26 18.61 -7.42
CA ILE A 280 13.46 17.50 -6.51
C ILE A 280 13.47 16.20 -7.34
N PRO A 281 14.51 15.35 -7.23
CA PRO A 281 14.56 14.10 -7.98
C PRO A 281 13.35 13.23 -7.67
N HIS A 282 12.67 12.76 -8.70
CA HIS A 282 11.51 11.91 -8.57
C HIS A 282 11.41 10.91 -9.71
N LYS A 283 10.73 9.79 -9.45
CA LYS A 283 10.39 8.79 -10.46
C LYS A 283 9.14 8.04 -10.03
N SER A 284 8.29 7.68 -10.98
CA SER A 284 7.18 6.76 -10.75
C SER A 284 7.44 5.42 -11.45
N PHE A 285 6.86 4.37 -10.88
CA PHE A 285 6.88 3.02 -11.40
C PHE A 285 5.46 2.45 -11.30
N ASP A 286 4.87 2.15 -12.44
CA ASP A 286 3.59 1.48 -12.53
C ASP A 286 3.74 -0.04 -12.40
N ILE A 287 2.76 -0.66 -11.76
CA ILE A 287 2.54 -2.09 -11.69
C ILE A 287 1.24 -2.41 -12.40
N GLU A 288 1.36 -2.85 -13.64
CA GLU A 288 0.24 -3.35 -14.42
C GLU A 288 -0.30 -4.69 -13.87
N PRO A 289 -1.59 -5.00 -14.07
CA PRO A 289 -2.14 -6.30 -13.74
C PRO A 289 -1.36 -7.43 -14.43
N ILE A 290 -1.00 -8.44 -13.63
CA ILE A 290 -0.12 -9.51 -14.06
C ILE A 290 -0.91 -10.49 -14.94
N ARG A 291 -0.37 -10.77 -16.13
CA ARG A 291 -0.86 -11.87 -16.96
C ARG A 291 -0.65 -13.22 -16.25
N VAL A 292 -1.72 -13.96 -16.05
CA VAL A 292 -1.67 -15.28 -15.45
C VAL A 292 -1.33 -16.33 -16.50
N THR A 293 -0.43 -17.24 -16.14
CA THR A 293 -0.04 -18.40 -16.94
C THR A 293 -0.18 -19.66 -16.10
N LYS A 294 -0.06 -20.82 -16.75
CA LYS A 294 -0.08 -22.13 -16.07
C LYS A 294 1.02 -22.29 -15.01
N THR A 295 2.06 -21.46 -15.01
CA THR A 295 3.16 -21.51 -14.03
C THR A 295 3.16 -20.34 -13.05
N THR A 296 2.31 -19.33 -13.19
CA THR A 296 2.36 -18.11 -12.37
C THR A 296 2.35 -18.39 -10.86
N PHE A 297 1.52 -19.32 -10.38
CA PHE A 297 1.50 -19.67 -8.95
C PHE A 297 2.73 -20.48 -8.53
N TYR A 298 3.26 -21.35 -9.40
CA TYR A 298 4.49 -22.09 -9.13
C TYR A 298 5.72 -21.18 -9.09
N ASP A 299 5.80 -20.21 -9.99
CA ASP A 299 6.93 -19.28 -10.08
C ASP A 299 6.92 -18.29 -8.90
N ARG A 300 5.76 -18.05 -8.28
CA ARG A 300 5.58 -17.02 -7.24
C ARG A 300 5.36 -17.56 -5.84
N ILE A 301 4.76 -18.73 -5.66
CA ILE A 301 4.51 -19.36 -4.36
C ILE A 301 5.29 -20.67 -4.33
N PRO A 302 6.46 -20.73 -3.66
CA PRO A 302 7.38 -21.82 -3.96
C PRO A 302 6.98 -23.19 -3.37
N THR A 303 5.84 -23.28 -2.64
CA THR A 303 5.22 -24.53 -2.14
C THR A 303 4.22 -25.11 -3.14
N ILE A 304 3.80 -24.29 -4.11
CA ILE A 304 2.85 -24.72 -5.11
C ILE A 304 3.65 -25.33 -6.25
N GLY A 305 3.53 -26.66 -6.43
CA GLY A 305 4.14 -27.35 -7.57
C GLY A 305 3.50 -26.98 -8.92
N ARG A 306 4.19 -27.29 -10.03
CA ARG A 306 3.71 -27.02 -11.40
C ARG A 306 2.33 -27.62 -11.70
N VAL A 307 2.05 -28.81 -11.16
CA VAL A 307 0.76 -29.49 -11.33
C VAL A 307 -0.35 -28.70 -10.65
N THR A 308 -0.15 -28.29 -9.39
CA THR A 308 -1.08 -27.46 -8.63
C THR A 308 -1.28 -26.08 -9.26
N SER A 309 -0.21 -25.43 -9.73
CA SER A 309 -0.30 -24.14 -10.44
C SER A 309 -1.17 -24.23 -11.70
N ARG A 310 -0.99 -25.31 -12.49
CA ARG A 310 -1.81 -25.55 -13.69
C ARG A 310 -3.26 -25.82 -13.34
N TYR A 311 -3.52 -26.56 -12.26
CA TYR A 311 -4.86 -26.77 -11.75
C TYR A 311 -5.53 -25.42 -11.42
N ILE A 312 -4.88 -24.57 -10.61
CA ILE A 312 -5.41 -23.24 -10.25
C ILE A 312 -5.72 -22.42 -11.51
N PHE A 313 -4.78 -22.33 -12.46
CA PHE A 313 -4.99 -21.63 -13.73
C PHE A 313 -6.23 -22.15 -14.48
N ASN A 314 -6.32 -23.47 -14.69
CA ASN A 314 -7.43 -24.07 -15.42
C ASN A 314 -8.77 -23.82 -14.71
N ARG A 315 -8.80 -23.78 -13.38
CA ARG A 315 -10.03 -23.48 -12.63
C ARG A 315 -10.50 -22.05 -12.88
N PHE A 316 -9.61 -21.07 -12.85
CA PHE A 316 -9.99 -19.69 -13.18
C PHE A 316 -10.40 -19.53 -14.66
N GLU A 317 -9.71 -20.21 -15.58
CA GLU A 317 -10.04 -20.20 -17.01
C GLU A 317 -11.43 -20.80 -17.28
N GLN A 318 -11.74 -21.98 -16.71
CA GLN A 318 -13.05 -22.65 -16.83
C GLN A 318 -14.22 -21.84 -16.28
N ASN A 319 -13.94 -20.94 -15.32
CA ASN A 319 -14.94 -20.09 -14.71
C ASN A 319 -14.93 -18.65 -15.27
N HIS A 320 -14.24 -18.42 -16.38
CA HIS A 320 -14.21 -17.13 -17.10
C HIS A 320 -13.72 -15.95 -16.26
N TRP A 321 -12.75 -16.18 -15.38
CA TRP A 321 -12.16 -15.13 -14.54
C TRP A 321 -11.09 -14.29 -15.24
N PHE A 322 -10.77 -14.64 -16.48
CA PHE A 322 -9.72 -14.02 -17.27
C PHE A 322 -10.28 -13.28 -18.48
N ASP A 323 -9.63 -12.17 -18.85
CA ASP A 323 -9.78 -11.57 -20.18
C ASP A 323 -9.02 -12.36 -21.25
N SER A 324 -9.06 -11.87 -22.49
CA SER A 324 -8.33 -12.48 -23.62
C SER A 324 -6.81 -12.49 -23.46
N ASP A 325 -6.26 -11.62 -22.60
CA ASP A 325 -4.83 -11.53 -22.30
C ASP A 325 -4.44 -12.34 -21.05
N PHE A 326 -5.38 -13.09 -20.46
CA PHE A 326 -5.23 -13.84 -19.21
C PHE A 326 -4.98 -12.97 -17.97
N ARG A 327 -5.54 -11.76 -17.91
CA ARG A 327 -5.57 -10.94 -16.68
C ARG A 327 -6.91 -11.10 -15.99
N PHE A 328 -6.93 -10.94 -14.67
CA PHE A 328 -8.18 -10.96 -13.91
C PHE A 328 -9.09 -9.79 -14.29
N ILE A 329 -10.35 -10.12 -14.62
CA ILE A 329 -11.42 -9.15 -14.88
C ILE A 329 -12.22 -8.77 -13.63
N HIS A 330 -12.17 -9.62 -12.60
CA HIS A 330 -12.86 -9.39 -11.34
C HIS A 330 -11.85 -9.15 -10.21
N ASN A 331 -12.12 -8.16 -9.36
CA ASN A 331 -11.30 -7.93 -8.17
C ASN A 331 -11.52 -9.08 -7.17
N PRO A 332 -10.49 -9.90 -6.86
CA PRO A 332 -10.62 -11.07 -6.00
C PRO A 332 -10.89 -10.75 -4.51
N ARG A 333 -10.76 -9.47 -4.10
CA ARG A 333 -11.23 -8.97 -2.80
C ARG A 333 -12.74 -8.72 -2.78
N ARG A 334 -13.31 -8.23 -3.88
CA ARG A 334 -14.71 -7.81 -3.97
C ARG A 334 -15.62 -8.92 -4.49
N THR A 335 -15.13 -9.74 -5.41
CA THR A 335 -15.85 -10.88 -5.98
C THR A 335 -15.24 -12.15 -5.41
N LYS A 336 -16.04 -12.97 -4.71
CA LYS A 336 -15.56 -14.14 -3.96
C LYS A 336 -15.94 -15.50 -4.55
N THR A 337 -16.60 -15.55 -5.70
CA THR A 337 -17.02 -16.82 -6.34
C THR A 337 -15.83 -17.73 -6.70
N TRP A 338 -14.62 -17.18 -6.76
CA TRP A 338 -13.39 -17.98 -6.91
C TRP A 338 -13.09 -18.89 -5.73
N GLU A 339 -13.48 -18.51 -4.52
CA GLU A 339 -13.26 -19.35 -3.33
C GLU A 339 -14.06 -20.64 -3.45
N GLU A 340 -15.27 -20.58 -4.01
CA GLU A 340 -16.13 -21.74 -4.20
C GLU A 340 -15.53 -22.73 -5.20
N PHE A 341 -15.19 -22.32 -6.42
CA PHE A 341 -14.68 -23.28 -7.41
C PHE A 341 -13.24 -23.72 -7.19
N LEU A 342 -12.51 -23.05 -6.30
CA LEU A 342 -11.12 -23.37 -5.99
C LEU A 342 -10.97 -24.22 -4.72
N PHE A 343 -11.81 -23.98 -3.70
CA PHE A 343 -11.71 -24.67 -2.39
C PHE A 343 -12.88 -25.61 -2.07
N SER A 344 -14.01 -25.57 -2.80
CA SER A 344 -15.16 -26.43 -2.50
C SER A 344 -14.87 -27.91 -2.78
N PRO A 345 -15.44 -28.85 -2.00
CA PRO A 345 -15.40 -30.28 -2.30
C PRO A 345 -15.94 -30.65 -3.69
N ALA A 346 -16.86 -29.85 -4.25
CA ALA A 346 -17.36 -30.05 -5.62
C ALA A 346 -16.31 -29.71 -6.69
N ALA A 347 -15.31 -28.87 -6.37
CA ALA A 347 -14.14 -28.64 -7.20
C ALA A 347 -13.22 -29.87 -7.28
N ASN A 348 -13.40 -30.86 -6.39
CA ASN A 348 -12.48 -31.99 -6.26
C ASN A 348 -12.46 -32.94 -7.47
N GLN A 349 -13.42 -32.83 -8.41
CA GLN A 349 -13.52 -33.73 -9.55
C GLN A 349 -12.44 -33.51 -10.63
N ALA A 350 -11.78 -32.33 -10.66
CA ALA A 350 -10.85 -31.95 -11.72
C ALA A 350 -9.36 -32.02 -11.33
N GLY A 351 -9.01 -32.56 -10.15
CA GLY A 351 -7.64 -32.61 -9.63
C GLY A 351 -7.38 -33.84 -8.75
N THR A 352 -6.11 -34.16 -8.49
CA THR A 352 -5.74 -35.26 -7.58
C THR A 352 -5.96 -34.84 -6.12
N ALA A 353 -6.13 -35.81 -5.21
CA ALA A 353 -6.26 -35.54 -3.78
C ALA A 353 -5.10 -34.66 -3.23
N GLU A 354 -3.88 -34.85 -3.74
CA GLU A 354 -2.72 -34.06 -3.34
C GLU A 354 -2.78 -32.60 -3.82
N VAL A 355 -3.31 -32.36 -5.03
CA VAL A 355 -3.53 -30.99 -5.54
C VAL A 355 -4.53 -30.26 -4.64
N HIS A 356 -5.65 -30.89 -4.29
CA HIS A 356 -6.66 -30.29 -3.42
C HIS A 356 -6.14 -30.01 -2.02
N LYS A 357 -5.40 -30.97 -1.45
CA LYS A 357 -4.70 -30.77 -0.18
C LYS A 357 -3.76 -29.57 -0.25
N THR A 358 -2.95 -29.48 -1.31
CA THR A 358 -2.03 -28.35 -1.50
C THR A 358 -2.79 -27.03 -1.59
N VAL A 359 -3.83 -26.92 -2.43
CA VAL A 359 -4.61 -25.69 -2.58
C VAL A 359 -5.23 -25.26 -1.25
N ASN A 360 -5.83 -26.21 -0.51
CA ASN A 360 -6.45 -25.92 0.79
C ASN A 360 -5.44 -25.49 1.87
N ASN A 361 -4.24 -26.08 1.86
CA ASN A 361 -3.15 -25.66 2.74
C ASN A 361 -2.68 -24.21 2.45
N HIS A 362 -2.98 -23.68 1.26
CA HIS A 362 -2.62 -22.33 0.82
C HIS A 362 -3.79 -21.34 0.83
N LYS A 363 -4.91 -21.67 1.49
CA LYS A 363 -6.10 -20.80 1.55
C LYS A 363 -5.83 -19.40 2.13
N ASN A 364 -4.75 -19.24 2.90
CA ASN A 364 -4.34 -17.96 3.49
C ASN A 364 -3.31 -17.19 2.63
N ILE A 365 -2.72 -17.83 1.61
CA ILE A 365 -1.66 -17.23 0.76
C ILE A 365 -2.19 -16.90 -0.63
N ILE A 366 -3.02 -17.79 -1.19
CA ILE A 366 -3.64 -17.59 -2.51
C ILE A 366 -4.43 -16.27 -2.58
N PRO A 367 -5.31 -15.90 -1.62
CA PRO A 367 -6.04 -14.65 -1.71
C PRO A 367 -5.13 -13.42 -1.79
N ASP A 368 -4.08 -13.35 -0.97
CA ASP A 368 -3.12 -12.25 -0.98
C ASP A 368 -2.43 -12.16 -2.35
N PHE A 369 -1.98 -13.28 -2.90
CA PHE A 369 -1.33 -13.31 -4.21
C PHE A 369 -2.29 -12.99 -5.38
N LEU A 370 -3.56 -13.39 -5.28
CA LEU A 370 -4.58 -12.98 -6.27
C LEU A 370 -4.75 -11.47 -6.30
N ASN A 371 -4.75 -10.80 -5.13
CA ASN A 371 -4.82 -9.34 -5.04
C ASN A 371 -3.61 -8.68 -5.70
N THR A 372 -2.41 -9.23 -5.46
CA THR A 372 -1.17 -8.80 -6.11
C THR A 372 -1.27 -8.91 -7.64
N ILE A 373 -1.72 -10.05 -8.16
CA ILE A 373 -1.90 -10.27 -9.62
C ILE A 373 -2.94 -9.30 -10.19
N TYR A 374 -4.06 -9.11 -9.50
CA TYR A 374 -5.12 -8.22 -9.96
C TYR A 374 -4.64 -6.76 -10.08
N GLY A 375 -3.69 -6.36 -9.23
CA GLY A 375 -3.04 -5.06 -9.31
C GLY A 375 -3.93 -3.91 -8.88
N GLU A 376 -4.63 -4.02 -7.74
CA GLU A 376 -5.37 -2.92 -7.11
C GLU A 376 -5.05 -2.86 -5.60
N HIS A 377 -4.34 -1.81 -5.19
CA HIS A 377 -4.07 -1.48 -3.78
C HIS A 377 -3.53 -2.65 -2.94
N GLU A 378 -2.52 -3.37 -3.43
CA GLU A 378 -1.79 -4.42 -2.68
C GLU A 378 -0.28 -4.24 -2.85
N ILE A 379 0.51 -4.66 -1.87
CA ILE A 379 1.97 -4.65 -2.01
C ILE A 379 2.41 -5.78 -2.94
N SER A 380 3.37 -5.46 -3.80
CA SER A 380 3.96 -6.35 -4.78
C SER A 380 5.47 -6.16 -4.77
N TYR A 381 6.25 -7.21 -5.01
CA TYR A 381 7.69 -7.08 -5.21
C TYR A 381 8.03 -6.31 -6.50
N GLU A 382 7.17 -6.38 -7.51
CA GLU A 382 7.26 -5.66 -8.78
C GLU A 382 7.69 -4.22 -8.57
N ARG A 383 8.68 -3.76 -9.35
CA ARG A 383 9.25 -2.41 -9.31
C ARG A 383 9.98 -2.03 -8.01
N SER A 384 9.88 -2.82 -6.94
CA SER A 384 10.50 -2.49 -5.66
C SER A 384 12.01 -2.49 -5.75
N TYR A 385 12.61 -3.47 -6.46
CA TYR A 385 14.06 -3.48 -6.69
C TYR A 385 14.49 -2.26 -7.52
N GLU A 386 13.78 -1.95 -8.60
CA GLU A 386 14.11 -0.81 -9.47
C GLU A 386 13.98 0.53 -8.75
N ALA A 387 12.98 0.70 -7.90
CA ALA A 387 12.80 1.88 -7.08
C ALA A 387 13.91 2.01 -6.01
N LEU A 388 14.22 0.93 -5.31
CA LEU A 388 15.33 0.89 -4.34
C LEU A 388 16.66 1.20 -5.01
N LYS A 389 16.93 0.57 -6.15
CA LYS A 389 18.14 0.79 -6.93
C LYS A 389 18.23 2.25 -7.41
N TRP A 390 17.13 2.83 -7.89
CA TRP A 390 17.13 4.22 -8.33
C TRP A 390 17.49 5.19 -7.19
N LEU A 391 16.94 4.99 -5.98
CA LEU A 391 17.32 5.77 -4.81
C LEU A 391 18.79 5.55 -4.41
N HIS A 392 19.25 4.31 -4.45
CA HIS A 392 20.64 3.95 -4.17
C HIS A 392 21.59 4.68 -5.13
N ASP A 393 21.35 4.60 -6.43
CA ASP A 393 22.17 5.21 -7.47
C ASP A 393 22.24 6.74 -7.31
N ILE A 394 21.10 7.40 -7.03
CA ILE A 394 21.07 8.86 -6.78
C ILE A 394 21.97 9.23 -5.59
N TYR A 395 21.88 8.46 -4.51
CA TYR A 395 22.67 8.72 -3.32
C TYR A 395 24.17 8.51 -3.56
N GLN A 396 24.55 7.42 -4.24
CA GLN A 396 25.95 7.15 -4.59
C GLN A 396 26.53 8.24 -5.49
N ASN A 397 25.78 8.68 -6.51
CA ASN A 397 26.21 9.76 -7.40
C ASN A 397 26.44 11.08 -6.66
N LYS A 398 25.59 11.39 -5.66
CA LYS A 398 25.73 12.58 -4.81
C LYS A 398 26.96 12.52 -3.91
N ILE A 399 27.37 11.33 -3.46
CA ILE A 399 28.64 11.17 -2.71
C ILE A 399 29.81 11.39 -3.66
N ASN A 400 29.81 10.73 -4.82
CA ASN A 400 30.90 10.78 -5.78
C ASN A 400 31.11 12.18 -6.39
N SER A 401 30.07 13.02 -6.45
CA SER A 401 30.19 14.41 -6.92
C SER A 401 30.78 15.37 -5.87
N LYS A 402 30.94 14.92 -4.62
CA LYS A 402 31.48 15.72 -3.50
C LYS A 402 32.92 15.38 -3.15
N THR A 403 33.39 14.22 -3.57
CA THR A 403 34.80 13.78 -3.56
C THR A 403 35.49 14.27 -4.80
#